data_AF-A0A2U3KYW5-F1
#
_entry.id   AF-A0A2U3KYW5-F1
#
_cell.length_a   1.000
_cell.length_b   1.000
_cell.length_c   1.000
_cell.angle_alpha   90.00
_cell.angle_beta   90.00
_cell.angle_gamma   90.00
#
_symmetry.space_group_name_H-M   'P 1'
#
loop_
_entity.id
_entity.type
_entity.pdbx_description
1 polymer ?
#
loop_
_entity_poly.entity_id
_entity_poly.type
_entity_poly.pdbx_seq_one_letter_code
_entity_poly.pdbx_strand_id
1 'polypeptide(L)'
;MEKDISAENNLLYNTTIELCKGYIYSCLGQLEKIPYWLQIGDMTAADLFLQGMTFNYIIYGKAVMLSKNYIELEMLAESFMEYFAIFSSQLGFIHNNIFEAVAKYNLYGLKEGTAALERALAKGEADDIIMPFVENAPHIIEMLKAISPQDFNNEYMNRVLLGSEQYLESIKSVQTIKVKLSQREVEVLSLSAEGLNREEIAANLTMSQGTVKTHLQNIYQKLGVNGKVLAINIAQKQGII
;
A
#
# COMPACT_ATOMS: atom_id res chain seq x y z
N MET A 1 -7.26 16.96 -8.36
CA MET A 1 -5.84 16.81 -7.97
C MET A 1 -5.06 15.97 -8.97
N GLU A 2 -5.28 14.66 -9.12
CA GLU A 2 -4.49 13.85 -10.10
C GLU A 2 -4.61 14.36 -11.54
N LYS A 3 -5.84 14.62 -12.00
CA LYS A 3 -6.07 15.17 -13.35
C LYS A 3 -5.43 16.53 -13.56
N ASP A 4 -5.30 17.31 -12.50
CA ASP A 4 -4.74 18.67 -12.55
C ASP A 4 -3.21 18.59 -12.63
N ILE A 5 -2.59 17.70 -11.85
CA ILE A 5 -1.13 17.50 -11.85
C ILE A 5 -0.66 16.82 -13.13
N SER A 6 -1.38 15.81 -13.62
CA SER A 6 -1.07 15.20 -14.92
C SER A 6 -1.25 16.18 -16.08
N ALA A 7 -2.11 17.18 -15.96
CA ALA A 7 -2.27 18.24 -16.96
C ALA A 7 -1.12 19.25 -16.96
N GLU A 8 -0.47 19.47 -15.82
CA GLU A 8 0.73 20.31 -15.72
C GLU A 8 1.98 19.65 -16.32
N ASN A 9 1.97 18.32 -16.46
CA ASN A 9 3.08 17.51 -17.01
C ASN A 9 4.44 17.82 -16.37
N ASN A 10 4.43 18.12 -15.07
CA ASN A 10 5.63 18.40 -14.30
C ASN A 10 6.19 17.09 -13.74
N LEU A 11 7.42 16.76 -14.10
CA LEU A 11 8.07 15.49 -13.74
C LEU A 11 8.17 15.32 -12.21
N LEU A 12 8.58 16.38 -11.49
CA LEU A 12 8.70 16.35 -10.03
C LEU A 12 7.36 16.03 -9.34
N TYR A 13 6.27 16.65 -9.80
CA TYR A 13 4.94 16.43 -9.21
C TYR A 13 4.41 15.03 -9.51
N ASN A 14 4.65 14.54 -10.72
CA ASN A 14 4.30 13.17 -11.11
C ASN A 14 5.05 12.15 -10.25
N THR A 15 6.38 12.27 -10.11
CA THR A 15 7.17 11.37 -9.27
C THR A 15 6.74 11.46 -7.80
N THR A 16 6.44 12.65 -7.28
CA THR A 16 5.97 12.82 -5.90
C THR A 16 4.63 12.10 -5.66
N ILE A 17 3.66 12.23 -6.58
CA ILE A 17 2.41 11.48 -6.48
C ILE A 17 2.65 9.98 -6.54
N GLU A 18 3.51 9.52 -7.44
CA GLU A 18 3.83 8.09 -7.57
C GLU A 18 4.44 7.54 -6.29
N LEU A 19 5.30 8.28 -5.60
CA LEU A 19 5.80 7.90 -4.28
C LEU A 19 4.71 7.84 -3.23
N CYS A 20 3.85 8.86 -3.14
CA CYS A 20 2.73 8.84 -2.20
C CYS A 20 1.82 7.63 -2.44
N LYS A 21 1.51 7.35 -3.71
CA LYS A 21 0.73 6.17 -4.12
C LYS A 21 1.44 4.87 -3.75
N GLY A 22 2.72 4.75 -4.10
CA GLY A 22 3.53 3.57 -3.80
C GLY A 22 3.58 3.28 -2.30
N TYR A 23 3.77 4.32 -1.49
CA TYR A 23 3.76 4.19 -0.03
C TYR A 23 2.40 3.73 0.49
N ILE A 24 1.30 4.37 0.08
CA ILE A 24 -0.06 4.00 0.51
C ILE A 24 -0.40 2.57 0.07
N TYR A 25 -0.17 2.22 -1.20
CA TYR A 25 -0.48 0.89 -1.72
C TYR A 25 0.36 -0.20 -1.06
N SER A 26 1.63 0.09 -0.75
CA SER A 26 2.47 -0.85 -0.02
C SER A 26 1.97 -1.08 1.41
N CYS A 27 1.48 -0.05 2.11
CA CYS A 27 0.82 -0.18 3.41
C CYS A 27 -0.48 -1.00 3.33
N LEU A 28 -1.24 -0.86 2.23
CA LEU A 28 -2.48 -1.61 2.01
C LEU A 28 -2.26 -3.04 1.50
N GLY A 29 -1.02 -3.45 1.25
CA GLY A 29 -0.67 -4.76 0.68
C GLY A 29 -1.08 -4.94 -0.79
N GLN A 30 -1.25 -3.84 -1.54
CA GLN A 30 -1.69 -3.82 -2.94
C GLN A 30 -0.50 -3.69 -3.89
N LEU A 31 0.33 -4.74 -3.96
CA LEU A 31 1.57 -4.76 -4.76
C LEU A 31 1.34 -4.33 -6.20
N GLU A 32 0.26 -4.81 -6.82
CA GLU A 32 -0.07 -4.55 -8.23
C GLU A 32 -0.37 -3.08 -8.54
N LYS A 33 -0.65 -2.26 -7.51
CA LYS A 33 -0.95 -0.84 -7.66
C LYS A 33 0.24 0.07 -7.36
N ILE A 34 1.32 -0.48 -6.80
CA ILE A 34 2.57 0.27 -6.63
C ILE A 34 3.10 0.66 -8.02
N PRO A 35 3.57 1.89 -8.27
CA PRO A 35 4.18 2.24 -9.55
C PRO A 35 5.28 1.26 -9.97
N TYR A 36 5.28 0.86 -11.24
CA TYR A 36 6.11 -0.26 -11.71
C TYR A 36 7.62 -0.05 -11.46
N TRP A 37 8.13 1.16 -11.69
CA TRP A 37 9.55 1.48 -11.46
C TRP A 37 9.97 1.28 -10.00
N LEU A 38 9.06 1.54 -9.04
CA LEU A 38 9.29 1.28 -7.61
C LEU A 38 9.23 -0.22 -7.28
N GLN A 39 8.46 -1.01 -8.04
CA GLN A 39 8.43 -2.46 -7.84
C GLN A 39 9.74 -3.14 -8.23
N ILE A 40 10.41 -2.63 -9.26
CA ILE A 40 11.64 -3.21 -9.83
C ILE A 40 12.92 -2.48 -9.38
N GLY A 41 12.80 -1.42 -8.57
CA GLY A 41 13.94 -0.65 -8.09
C GLY A 41 14.62 0.24 -9.15
N ASP A 42 13.93 0.58 -10.24
CA ASP A 42 14.46 1.45 -11.29
C ASP A 42 14.34 2.93 -10.89
N MET A 43 15.33 3.43 -10.16
CA MET A 43 15.35 4.82 -9.69
C MET A 43 15.73 5.82 -10.77
N THR A 44 16.04 5.37 -12.01
CA THR A 44 16.38 6.29 -13.11
C THR A 44 15.21 7.17 -13.54
N ALA A 45 13.98 6.71 -13.29
CA ALA A 45 12.75 7.44 -13.54
C ALA A 45 12.43 8.53 -12.50
N ALA A 46 13.17 8.56 -11.37
CA ALA A 46 12.92 9.52 -10.30
C ALA A 46 13.69 10.82 -10.52
N ASP A 47 12.97 11.92 -10.81
CA ASP A 47 13.55 13.27 -10.81
C ASP A 47 13.07 14.03 -9.57
N LEU A 48 13.81 13.82 -8.47
CA LEU A 48 13.52 14.34 -7.14
C LEU A 48 14.76 15.00 -6.53
N PHE A 49 14.52 15.92 -5.60
CA PHE A 49 15.57 16.33 -4.67
C PHE A 49 16.10 15.09 -3.94
N LEU A 50 17.44 14.98 -3.83
CA LEU A 50 18.13 13.81 -3.29
C LEU A 50 17.58 13.33 -1.92
N GLN A 51 17.01 14.23 -1.12
CA GLN A 51 16.40 13.93 0.18
C GLN A 51 15.15 13.03 0.09
N GLY A 52 14.44 13.02 -1.04
CA GLY A 52 13.27 12.16 -1.27
C GLY A 52 13.64 10.70 -1.61
N MET A 53 14.90 10.43 -1.98
CA MET A 53 15.36 9.12 -2.45
C MET A 53 15.16 8.01 -1.43
N THR A 54 15.18 8.31 -0.13
CA THR A 54 14.91 7.31 0.92
C THR A 54 13.58 6.60 0.70
N PHE A 55 12.52 7.34 0.35
CA PHE A 55 11.20 6.76 0.15
C PHE A 55 11.16 5.81 -1.06
N ASN A 56 11.96 6.06 -2.09
CA ASN A 56 12.04 5.17 -3.24
C ASN A 56 12.48 3.76 -2.79
N TYR A 57 13.56 3.69 -1.99
CA TYR A 57 14.10 2.43 -1.49
C TYR A 57 13.20 1.79 -0.41
N ILE A 58 12.53 2.60 0.42
CA ILE A 58 11.52 2.07 1.36
C ILE A 58 10.38 1.39 0.58
N ILE A 59 9.85 2.05 -0.45
CA ILE A 59 8.74 1.48 -1.23
C ILE A 59 9.22 0.26 -2.02
N TYR A 60 10.43 0.28 -2.58
CA TYR A 60 11.02 -0.87 -3.27
C TYR A 60 11.20 -2.06 -2.32
N GLY A 61 11.78 -1.86 -1.14
CA GLY A 61 11.87 -2.90 -0.11
C GLY A 61 10.50 -3.46 0.30
N LYS A 62 9.50 -2.59 0.47
CA LYS A 62 8.12 -3.03 0.73
C LYS A 62 7.54 -3.82 -0.44
N ALA A 63 7.81 -3.45 -1.69
CA ALA A 63 7.33 -4.17 -2.87
C ALA A 63 7.92 -5.60 -2.95
N VAL A 64 9.22 -5.75 -2.71
CA VAL A 64 9.90 -7.07 -2.65
C VAL A 64 9.41 -7.89 -1.46
N MET A 65 9.17 -7.26 -0.32
CA MET A 65 8.55 -7.91 0.83
C MET A 65 7.14 -8.44 0.53
N LEU A 66 6.31 -7.65 -0.16
CA LEU A 66 4.96 -8.05 -0.58
C LEU A 66 4.97 -9.15 -1.65
N SER A 67 5.98 -9.17 -2.52
CA SER A 67 6.17 -10.26 -3.50
C SER A 67 6.66 -11.56 -2.85
N LYS A 68 7.00 -11.52 -1.55
CA LYS A 68 7.54 -12.63 -0.76
C LYS A 68 8.89 -13.16 -1.27
N ASN A 69 9.64 -12.35 -2.01
CA ASN A 69 10.99 -12.70 -2.43
C ASN A 69 11.99 -12.37 -1.30
N TYR A 70 12.00 -13.20 -0.25
CA TYR A 70 12.76 -12.90 0.97
C TYR A 70 14.28 -13.01 0.78
N ILE A 71 14.75 -13.80 -0.18
CA ILE A 71 16.17 -13.87 -0.54
C ILE A 71 16.61 -12.52 -1.13
N GLU A 72 15.83 -11.99 -2.08
CA GLU A 72 16.09 -10.66 -2.64
C GLU A 72 15.97 -9.58 -1.56
N LEU A 73 14.97 -9.66 -0.68
CA LEU A 73 14.78 -8.70 0.41
C LEU A 73 16.00 -8.63 1.35
N GLU A 74 16.59 -9.78 1.71
CA GLU A 74 17.80 -9.81 2.54
C GLU A 74 19.02 -9.20 1.84
N MET A 75 19.25 -9.55 0.56
CA MET A 75 20.33 -8.95 -0.23
C MET A 75 20.16 -7.43 -0.39
N LEU A 76 18.92 -6.98 -0.62
CA LEU A 76 18.61 -5.56 -0.73
C LEU A 76 18.82 -4.83 0.59
N ALA A 77 18.46 -5.44 1.73
CA ALA A 77 18.69 -4.85 3.04
C ALA A 77 20.18 -4.54 3.28
N GLU A 78 21.09 -5.38 2.79
CA GLU A 78 22.53 -5.09 2.88
C GLU A 78 22.93 -3.87 2.01
N SER A 79 22.47 -3.82 0.76
CA SER A 79 22.84 -2.73 -0.18
C SER A 79 22.15 -1.39 0.13
N PHE A 80 20.94 -1.41 0.70
CA PHE A 80 20.18 -0.20 1.02
C PHE A 80 20.83 0.69 2.08
N MET A 81 21.69 0.12 2.93
CA MET A 81 22.42 0.88 3.95
C MET A 81 23.23 2.02 3.34
N GLU A 82 23.83 1.81 2.15
CA GLU A 82 24.61 2.83 1.46
C GLU A 82 23.74 4.03 1.08
N TYR A 83 22.53 3.79 0.57
CA TYR A 83 21.60 4.85 0.17
C TYR A 83 21.05 5.63 1.36
N PHE A 84 20.77 4.96 2.49
CA PHE A 84 20.28 5.62 3.69
C PHE A 84 21.36 6.41 4.44
N ALA A 85 22.62 5.99 4.31
CA ALA A 85 23.76 6.69 4.90
C ALA A 85 24.02 8.07 4.28
N ILE A 86 23.69 8.27 2.99
CA ILE A 86 23.89 9.56 2.28
C ILE A 86 23.24 10.73 3.03
N PHE A 87 22.05 10.51 3.62
CA PHE A 87 21.31 11.53 4.38
C PHE A 87 21.12 11.17 5.86
N SER A 88 21.81 10.13 6.34
CA SER A 88 21.63 9.62 7.71
C SER A 88 20.16 9.41 8.07
N SER A 89 19.39 8.86 7.13
CA SER A 89 17.93 8.76 7.25
C SER A 89 17.56 7.69 8.27
N GLN A 90 17.20 8.11 9.49
CA GLN A 90 16.75 7.17 10.54
C GLN A 90 15.54 6.37 10.09
N LEU A 91 14.62 7.01 9.35
CA LEU A 91 13.45 6.33 8.80
C LEU A 91 13.86 5.22 7.81
N GLY A 92 14.82 5.50 6.93
CA GLY A 92 15.40 4.52 6.02
C GLY A 92 16.04 3.34 6.77
N PHE A 93 16.89 3.62 7.76
CA PHE A 93 17.53 2.59 8.57
C PHE A 93 16.54 1.72 9.35
N ILE A 94 15.50 2.32 9.95
CA ILE A 94 14.48 1.57 10.68
C ILE A 94 13.72 0.64 9.72
N HIS A 95 13.26 1.14 8.57
CA HIS A 95 12.62 0.30 7.56
C HIS A 95 13.54 -0.82 7.07
N ASN A 96 14.82 -0.52 6.87
CA ASN A 96 15.80 -1.51 6.43
C ASN A 96 15.97 -2.67 7.43
N ASN A 97 16.08 -2.35 8.72
CA ASN A 97 16.18 -3.37 9.77
C ASN A 97 14.87 -4.17 9.91
N ILE A 98 13.71 -3.54 9.65
CA ILE A 98 12.43 -4.26 9.56
C ILE A 98 12.44 -5.23 8.38
N PHE A 99 12.93 -4.82 7.21
CA PHE A 99 13.07 -5.71 6.05
C PHE A 99 14.00 -6.89 6.33
N GLU A 100 15.15 -6.63 6.95
CA GLU A 100 16.08 -7.67 7.40
C GLU A 100 15.38 -8.65 8.36
N ALA A 101 14.62 -8.14 9.34
CA ALA A 101 13.89 -8.98 10.29
C ALA A 101 12.82 -9.85 9.60
N VAL A 102 12.06 -9.28 8.66
CA VAL A 102 11.06 -10.01 7.90
C VAL A 102 11.72 -11.07 7.02
N ALA A 103 12.82 -10.74 6.34
CA ALA A 103 13.55 -11.70 5.52
C ALA A 103 14.08 -12.87 6.37
N LYS A 104 14.78 -12.56 7.47
CA LYS A 104 15.33 -13.57 8.39
C LYS A 104 14.26 -14.43 9.04
N TYR A 105 13.12 -13.83 9.40
CA TYR A 105 11.97 -14.58 9.91
C TYR A 105 11.50 -15.66 8.93
N ASN A 106 11.36 -15.29 7.65
CA ASN A 106 10.83 -16.19 6.63
C ASN A 106 11.88 -17.19 6.11
N LEU A 107 13.17 -16.86 6.18
CA LEU A 107 14.26 -17.72 5.69
C LEU A 107 14.81 -18.67 6.77
N TYR A 108 14.91 -18.19 8.01
CA TYR A 108 15.64 -18.88 9.08
C TYR A 108 14.80 -19.18 10.31
N GLY A 109 13.68 -18.47 10.50
CA GLY A 109 12.70 -18.75 11.54
C GLY A 109 12.53 -17.63 12.56
N LEU A 110 11.63 -17.88 13.53
CA LEU A 110 11.18 -16.86 14.48
C LEU A 110 12.32 -16.24 15.30
N LYS A 111 13.29 -17.06 15.73
CA LYS A 111 14.38 -16.61 16.60
C LYS A 111 15.31 -15.61 15.91
N GLU A 112 15.68 -15.90 14.67
CA GLU A 112 16.54 -15.06 13.83
C GLU A 112 15.81 -13.76 13.46
N GLY A 113 14.52 -13.87 13.14
CA GLY A 113 13.64 -12.72 12.90
C GLY A 113 13.52 -11.80 14.11
N THR A 114 13.21 -12.33 15.29
CA THR A 114 13.07 -11.53 16.52
C THR A 114 14.39 -10.85 16.90
N ALA A 115 15.53 -11.56 16.81
CA ALA A 115 16.83 -10.98 17.10
C ALA A 115 17.20 -9.82 16.14
N ALA A 116 16.73 -9.87 14.90
CA ALA A 116 16.85 -8.76 13.96
C ALA A 116 15.86 -7.62 14.27
N LEU A 117 14.62 -7.95 14.63
CA LEU A 117 13.60 -6.95 14.96
C LEU A 117 13.95 -6.16 16.23
N GLU A 118 14.57 -6.77 17.23
CA GLU A 118 15.06 -6.09 18.45
C GLU A 118 16.04 -4.96 18.12
N ARG A 119 16.91 -5.14 17.10
CA ARG A 119 17.82 -4.06 16.65
C ARG A 119 17.05 -2.90 16.02
N ALA A 120 15.99 -3.19 15.28
CA ALA A 120 15.13 -2.15 14.72
C ALA A 120 14.40 -1.40 15.84
N LEU A 121 13.81 -2.13 16.79
CA LEU A 121 13.07 -1.57 17.93
C LEU A 121 13.96 -0.66 18.79
N ALA A 122 15.19 -1.07 19.09
CA ALA A 122 16.14 -0.25 19.84
C ALA A 122 16.46 1.10 19.14
N LYS A 123 16.49 1.11 17.80
CA LYS A 123 16.66 2.36 17.03
C LYS A 123 15.41 3.23 17.06
N GLY A 124 14.23 2.63 16.96
CA GLY A 124 12.97 3.35 17.05
C GLY A 124 12.73 3.94 18.44
N GLU A 125 13.08 3.20 19.49
CA GLU A 125 12.94 3.62 20.89
C GLU A 125 13.77 4.86 21.21
N ALA A 126 14.98 4.96 20.65
CA ALA A 126 15.88 6.09 20.87
C ALA A 126 15.27 7.44 20.46
N ASP A 127 14.41 7.46 19.45
CA ASP A 127 13.78 8.66 18.87
C ASP A 127 12.24 8.67 19.02
N ASP A 128 11.66 7.74 19.79
CA ASP A 128 10.21 7.52 19.94
C ASP A 128 9.45 7.30 18.61
N ILE A 129 10.08 6.63 17.65
CA ILE A 129 9.55 6.37 16.30
C ILE A 129 8.77 5.05 16.27
N ILE A 130 7.45 5.12 16.14
CA ILE A 130 6.56 3.93 16.21
C ILE A 130 5.99 3.51 14.84
N MET A 131 5.70 4.47 13.96
CA MET A 131 4.94 4.22 12.73
C MET A 131 5.54 3.17 11.77
N PRO A 132 6.88 3.09 11.57
CA PRO A 132 7.46 2.05 10.72
C PRO A 132 7.12 0.63 11.19
N PHE A 133 7.00 0.39 12.49
CA PHE A 133 6.61 -0.91 13.02
C PHE A 133 5.11 -1.16 12.80
N VAL A 134 4.29 -0.16 13.12
CA VAL A 134 2.83 -0.23 12.98
C VAL A 134 2.41 -0.49 11.53
N GLU A 135 2.98 0.24 10.57
CA GLU A 135 2.66 0.11 9.16
C GLU A 135 3.16 -1.20 8.54
N ASN A 136 4.12 -1.88 9.16
CA ASN A 136 4.61 -3.19 8.75
C ASN A 136 4.09 -4.33 9.64
N ALA A 137 3.14 -4.04 10.54
CA ALA A 137 2.53 -5.01 11.45
C ALA A 137 2.08 -6.32 10.78
N PRO A 138 1.48 -6.34 9.57
CA PRO A 138 1.13 -7.59 8.89
C PRO A 138 2.29 -8.58 8.72
N HIS A 139 3.52 -8.09 8.70
CA HIS A 139 4.73 -8.88 8.48
C HIS A 139 5.52 -9.15 9.76
N ILE A 140 5.29 -8.39 10.83
CA ILE A 140 6.11 -8.45 12.06
C ILE A 140 5.32 -8.77 13.33
N ILE A 141 3.99 -8.83 13.30
CA ILE A 141 3.16 -8.96 14.52
C ILE A 141 3.49 -10.23 15.34
N GLU A 142 3.79 -11.34 14.68
CA GLU A 142 4.18 -12.58 15.37
C GLU A 142 5.52 -12.43 16.09
N MET A 143 6.48 -11.71 15.49
CA MET A 143 7.76 -11.38 16.14
C MET A 143 7.55 -10.40 17.31
N LEU A 144 6.73 -9.36 17.13
CA LEU A 144 6.41 -8.40 18.20
C LEU A 144 5.78 -9.10 19.41
N LYS A 145 4.84 -10.03 19.18
CA LYS A 145 4.22 -10.84 20.23
C LYS A 145 5.17 -11.83 20.89
N ALA A 146 6.25 -12.25 20.22
CA ALA A 146 7.27 -13.10 20.83
C ALA A 146 8.24 -12.30 21.72
N ILE A 147 8.46 -11.03 21.40
CA ILE A 147 9.32 -10.11 22.16
C ILE A 147 8.57 -9.55 23.39
N SER A 148 7.33 -9.10 23.21
CA SER A 148 6.54 -8.41 24.26
C SER A 148 6.40 -9.14 25.62
N PRO A 149 6.22 -10.48 25.69
CA PRO A 149 6.11 -11.19 26.98
C PRO A 149 7.36 -11.11 27.85
N GLN A 150 8.50 -10.70 27.28
CA GLN A 150 9.77 -10.67 27.99
C GLN A 150 9.98 -9.37 28.80
N ASP A 151 9.20 -8.30 28.55
CA ASP A 151 9.34 -7.03 29.26
C ASP A 151 8.02 -6.24 29.36
N PHE A 152 7.16 -6.59 30.32
CA PHE A 152 5.86 -5.94 30.56
C PHE A 152 5.97 -4.44 30.94
N ASN A 153 7.16 -3.97 31.33
CA ASN A 153 7.37 -2.59 31.77
C ASN A 153 7.86 -1.66 30.65
N ASN A 154 8.08 -2.16 29.44
CA ASN A 154 8.52 -1.33 28.33
C ASN A 154 7.32 -0.58 27.69
N GLU A 155 7.15 0.70 28.06
CA GLU A 155 6.08 1.57 27.56
C GLU A 155 6.13 1.76 26.03
N TYR A 156 7.33 1.88 25.46
CA TYR A 156 7.52 2.01 24.02
C TYR A 156 7.03 0.76 23.29
N MET A 157 7.43 -0.43 23.73
CA MET A 157 6.98 -1.71 23.18
C MET A 157 5.47 -1.88 23.27
N ASN A 158 4.86 -1.49 24.39
CA ASN A 158 3.41 -1.53 24.56
C ASN A 158 2.69 -0.63 23.55
N ARG A 159 3.22 0.58 23.28
CA ARG A 159 2.67 1.50 22.27
C ARG A 159 2.84 0.93 20.85
N VAL A 160 3.99 0.33 20.54
CA VAL A 160 4.22 -0.33 19.24
C VAL A 160 3.24 -1.47 19.02
N LEU A 161 3.07 -2.36 20.01
CA LEU A 161 2.17 -3.50 19.90
C LEU A 161 0.70 -3.06 19.78
N LEU A 162 0.25 -2.15 20.65
CA LEU A 162 -1.12 -1.61 20.61
C LEU A 162 -1.41 -0.93 19.27
N GLY A 163 -0.51 -0.07 18.79
CA GLY A 163 -0.66 0.59 17.49
C GLY A 163 -0.71 -0.42 16.34
N SER A 164 0.12 -1.47 16.40
CA SER A 164 0.14 -2.54 15.40
C SER A 164 -1.17 -3.32 15.36
N GLU A 165 -1.75 -3.65 16.52
CA GLU A 165 -3.04 -4.35 16.60
C GLU A 165 -4.18 -3.49 16.04
N GLN A 166 -4.25 -2.21 16.42
CA GLN A 166 -5.23 -1.26 15.89
C GLN A 166 -5.09 -1.06 14.38
N TYR A 167 -3.86 -1.03 13.88
CA TYR A 167 -3.58 -0.93 12.45
C TYR A 167 -4.10 -2.17 11.70
N LEU A 168 -3.84 -3.37 12.22
CA LEU A 168 -4.33 -4.63 11.65
C LEU A 168 -5.86 -4.69 11.57
N GLU A 169 -6.57 -4.14 12.57
CA GLU A 169 -8.02 -4.00 12.51
C GLU A 169 -8.46 -2.98 11.44
N SER A 170 -7.78 -1.84 11.38
CA SER A 170 -8.08 -0.77 10.44
C SER A 170 -7.91 -1.22 8.98
N ILE A 171 -6.82 -1.90 8.63
CA ILE A 171 -6.59 -2.38 7.26
C ILE A 171 -7.61 -3.44 6.84
N LYS A 172 -8.07 -4.30 7.76
CA LYS A 172 -9.15 -5.26 7.50
C LYS A 172 -10.45 -4.51 7.19
N SER A 173 -10.73 -3.43 7.90
CA SER A 173 -11.90 -2.61 7.64
C SER A 173 -11.83 -1.93 6.26
N VAL A 174 -10.66 -1.39 5.87
CA VAL A 174 -10.44 -0.75 4.56
C VAL A 174 -10.59 -1.74 3.40
N GLN A 175 -10.06 -2.96 3.54
CA GLN A 175 -10.22 -4.02 2.54
C GLN A 175 -11.66 -4.53 2.42
N THR A 176 -12.48 -4.34 3.47
CA THR A 176 -13.90 -4.73 3.49
C THR A 176 -14.85 -3.57 3.21
N ILE A 177 -14.36 -2.36 2.92
CA ILE A 177 -15.19 -1.27 2.39
C ILE A 177 -15.71 -1.72 1.02
N LYS A 178 -16.90 -2.33 1.03
CA LYS A 178 -17.69 -2.51 -0.19
C LYS A 178 -17.91 -1.12 -0.76
N VAL A 179 -17.46 -0.92 -1.99
CA VAL A 179 -17.76 0.29 -2.73
C VAL A 179 -19.28 0.40 -2.82
N LYS A 180 -19.87 1.34 -2.08
CA LYS A 180 -21.31 1.57 -2.12
C LYS A 180 -21.64 2.35 -3.39
N LEU A 181 -22.08 1.62 -4.40
CA LEU A 181 -22.83 2.22 -5.50
C LEU A 181 -24.20 2.67 -4.98
N SER A 182 -24.66 3.82 -5.45
CA SER A 182 -26.05 4.24 -5.23
C SER A 182 -26.99 3.27 -5.94
N GLN A 183 -28.24 3.19 -5.48
CA GLN A 183 -29.26 2.35 -6.11
C GLN A 183 -29.31 2.55 -7.64
N ARG A 184 -29.20 3.81 -8.08
CA ARG A 184 -29.22 4.17 -9.49
C ARG A 184 -28.00 3.69 -10.26
N GLU A 185 -26.84 3.73 -9.63
CA GLU A 185 -25.60 3.21 -10.23
C GLU A 185 -25.61 1.69 -10.30
N VAL A 186 -26.22 1.00 -9.32
CA VAL A 186 -26.45 -0.45 -9.38
C VAL A 186 -27.35 -0.80 -10.56
N GLU A 187 -28.52 -0.14 -10.71
CA GLU A 187 -29.43 -0.36 -11.84
C GLU A 187 -28.75 -0.15 -13.19
N VAL A 188 -28.00 0.94 -13.35
CA VAL A 188 -27.25 1.22 -14.58
C VAL A 188 -26.19 0.15 -14.85
N LEU A 189 -25.48 -0.31 -13.81
CA LEU A 189 -24.45 -1.33 -13.95
C LEU A 189 -25.03 -2.72 -14.26
N SER A 190 -26.16 -3.10 -13.65
CA SER A 190 -26.88 -4.34 -13.91
C SER A 190 -27.33 -4.43 -15.38
N LEU A 191 -28.02 -3.40 -15.89
CA LEU A 191 -28.43 -3.36 -17.29
C LEU A 191 -27.22 -3.36 -18.24
N SER A 192 -26.12 -2.72 -17.84
CA SER A 192 -24.88 -2.80 -18.60
C SER A 192 -24.30 -4.23 -18.64
N ALA A 193 -24.38 -4.96 -17.52
CA ALA A 193 -23.95 -6.35 -17.40
C ALA A 193 -24.79 -7.31 -18.27
N GLU A 194 -26.07 -7.01 -18.45
CA GLU A 194 -26.98 -7.71 -19.37
C GLU A 194 -26.66 -7.45 -20.86
N GLY A 195 -25.73 -6.54 -21.16
CA GLY A 195 -25.27 -6.26 -22.52
C GLY A 195 -25.89 -5.03 -23.17
N LEU A 196 -26.79 -4.32 -22.48
CA LEU A 196 -27.46 -3.15 -23.04
C LEU A 196 -26.46 -2.01 -23.32
N ASN A 197 -26.74 -1.27 -24.39
CA ASN A 197 -26.05 -0.04 -24.75
C ASN A 197 -26.63 1.18 -23.99
N ARG A 198 -26.02 2.36 -24.17
CA ARG A 198 -26.40 3.55 -23.37
C ARG A 198 -27.78 4.06 -23.73
N GLU A 199 -28.16 3.92 -24.99
CA GLU A 199 -29.47 4.26 -25.56
C GLU A 199 -30.56 3.41 -24.91
N GLU A 200 -30.34 2.09 -24.82
CA GLU A 200 -31.25 1.12 -24.24
C GLU A 200 -31.38 1.30 -22.73
N ILE A 201 -30.27 1.52 -22.01
CA ILE A 201 -30.29 1.81 -20.57
C ILE A 201 -31.05 3.12 -20.31
N ALA A 202 -30.80 4.14 -21.12
CA ALA A 202 -31.48 5.43 -21.03
C ALA A 202 -33.00 5.29 -21.18
N ALA A 203 -33.45 4.49 -22.16
CA ALA A 203 -34.86 4.18 -22.36
C ALA A 203 -35.47 3.40 -21.19
N ASN A 204 -34.81 2.32 -20.74
CA ASN A 204 -35.29 1.48 -19.64
C ASN A 204 -35.44 2.25 -18.33
N LEU A 205 -34.50 3.16 -18.06
CA LEU A 205 -34.45 3.92 -16.82
C LEU A 205 -35.10 5.30 -16.93
N THR A 206 -35.67 5.68 -18.09
CA THR A 206 -36.28 7.01 -18.32
C THR A 206 -35.31 8.16 -17.98
N MET A 207 -34.08 8.09 -18.52
CA MET A 207 -33.02 9.09 -18.32
C MET A 207 -32.31 9.40 -19.64
N SER A 208 -31.54 10.49 -19.70
CA SER A 208 -30.76 10.81 -20.91
C SER A 208 -29.53 9.90 -21.04
N GLN A 209 -29.06 9.64 -22.26
CA GLN A 209 -27.78 8.95 -22.50
C GLN A 209 -26.60 9.66 -21.82
N GLY A 210 -26.64 11.00 -21.74
CA GLY A 210 -25.66 11.80 -21.01
C GLY A 210 -25.63 11.44 -19.53
N THR A 211 -26.81 11.30 -18.91
CA THR A 211 -26.95 10.87 -17.50
C THR A 211 -26.43 9.45 -17.29
N VAL A 212 -26.74 8.51 -18.20
CA VAL A 212 -26.20 7.15 -18.15
C VAL A 212 -24.67 7.15 -18.23
N LYS A 213 -24.10 7.97 -19.14
CA LYS A 213 -22.65 8.14 -19.26
C LYS A 213 -22.04 8.67 -17.96
N THR A 214 -22.67 9.66 -17.31
CA THR A 214 -22.22 10.17 -16.01
C THR A 214 -22.28 9.10 -14.92
N HIS A 215 -23.37 8.32 -14.84
CA HIS A 215 -23.45 7.21 -13.89
C HIS A 215 -22.34 6.18 -14.13
N LEU A 216 -22.10 5.76 -15.37
CA LEU A 216 -21.02 4.83 -15.70
C LEU A 216 -19.64 5.38 -15.34
N GLN A 217 -19.38 6.68 -15.58
CA GLN A 217 -18.13 7.31 -15.14
C GLN A 217 -17.97 7.30 -13.63
N ASN A 218 -19.03 7.62 -12.89
CA ASN A 218 -19.02 7.58 -11.43
C ASN A 218 -18.83 6.15 -10.90
N ILE A 219 -19.47 5.15 -11.51
CA ILE A 219 -19.28 3.73 -11.19
C ILE A 219 -17.82 3.33 -11.38
N TYR A 220 -17.23 3.65 -12.53
CA TYR A 220 -15.84 3.32 -12.83
C TYR A 220 -14.88 3.96 -11.85
N GLN A 221 -15.12 5.23 -11.51
CA GLN A 221 -14.32 5.94 -10.51
C GLN A 221 -14.47 5.31 -9.11
N LYS A 222 -15.71 5.01 -8.68
CA LYS A 222 -15.99 4.39 -7.38
C LYS A 222 -15.38 3.00 -7.27
N LEU A 223 -15.44 2.21 -8.34
CA LEU A 223 -14.86 0.86 -8.40
C LEU A 223 -13.35 0.85 -8.70
N GLY A 224 -12.74 2.02 -8.98
CA GLY A 224 -11.32 2.14 -9.25
C GLY A 224 -10.86 1.43 -10.53
N VAL A 225 -11.71 1.39 -11.57
CA VAL A 225 -11.44 0.66 -12.83
C VAL A 225 -11.64 1.55 -14.04
N ASN A 226 -10.99 1.18 -15.15
CA ASN A 226 -11.02 1.95 -16.39
C ASN A 226 -11.83 1.24 -17.50
N GLY A 227 -13.03 0.73 -17.17
CA GLY A 227 -13.92 0.22 -18.21
C GLY A 227 -15.04 -0.69 -17.73
N LYS A 228 -16.00 -0.90 -18.65
CA LYS A 228 -17.23 -1.69 -18.45
C LYS A 228 -16.93 -3.10 -17.92
N VAL A 229 -16.04 -3.82 -18.59
CA VAL A 229 -15.75 -5.23 -18.28
C VAL A 229 -15.17 -5.39 -16.88
N LEU A 230 -14.19 -4.56 -16.52
CA LEU A 230 -13.59 -4.58 -15.17
C LEU A 230 -14.61 -4.18 -14.09
N ALA A 231 -15.46 -3.19 -14.36
CA ALA A 231 -16.50 -2.76 -13.44
C ALA A 231 -17.51 -3.87 -13.14
N ILE A 232 -18.00 -4.57 -14.17
CA ILE A 232 -18.91 -5.69 -14.03
C ILE A 232 -18.25 -6.83 -13.23
N ASN A 233 -17.02 -7.20 -13.60
CA ASN A 233 -16.29 -8.27 -12.90
C ASN A 233 -16.09 -7.97 -11.41
N ILE A 234 -15.73 -6.74 -11.04
CA ILE A 234 -15.60 -6.34 -9.63
C ILE A 234 -16.95 -6.36 -8.93
N ALA A 235 -17.98 -5.80 -9.55
CA ALA A 235 -19.30 -5.71 -8.95
C ALA A 235 -19.91 -7.09 -8.68
N GLN A 236 -19.74 -8.06 -9.59
CA GLN A 236 -20.13 -9.46 -9.39
C GLN A 236 -19.32 -10.12 -8.26
N LYS A 237 -17.99 -9.96 -8.25
CA LYS A 237 -17.13 -10.50 -7.17
C LYS A 237 -17.49 -9.95 -5.79
N GLN A 238 -17.94 -8.70 -5.70
CA GLN A 238 -18.34 -8.04 -4.45
C GLN A 238 -19.81 -8.29 -4.08
N GLY A 239 -20.58 -8.96 -4.94
CA GLY A 239 -22.02 -9.20 -4.77
C GLY A 239 -22.84 -7.91 -4.77
N ILE A 240 -22.45 -6.94 -5.61
CA ILE A 240 -23.18 -5.68 -5.82
C ILE A 240 -24.29 -5.88 -6.87
N ILE A 241 -24.05 -6.71 -7.89
CA ILE A 241 -24.98 -7.15 -8.93
C ILE A 241 -24.88 -8.66 -9.13
#